data_AF-A0AAD9K9E4-F1
#
_entry.id   AF-A0AAD9K9E4-F1
#
_cell.length_a   1.000
_cell.length_b   1.000
_cell.length_c   1.000
_cell.angle_alpha   90.00
_cell.angle_beta   90.00
_cell.angle_gamma   90.00
#
_symmetry.space_group_name_H-M   'P 1'
#
loop_
_entity.id
_entity.type
_entity.pdbx_description
1 polymer ?
#
loop_
_entity_poly.entity_id
_entity_poly.type
_entity_poly.pdbx_seq_one_letter_code
_entity_poly.pdbx_strand_id
1 'polypeptide(L)'
;MVSEEELLQHAWQGFIDDVASHYIDGDRIENSNWLRFVNTPTRHSHENVEGHFCYGKVFYRTKKDLYPGKELLVYHGDLFANRLNILNNYYD
;
A
#
# COMPACT_ATOMS: atom_id res chain seq x y z
N MET A 1 2.16 -18.12 15.60
CA MET A 1 1.57 -17.59 14.35
C MET A 1 1.24 -16.14 14.66
N VAL A 2 1.92 -15.20 14.00
CA VAL A 2 1.56 -13.78 14.02
C VAL A 2 0.17 -13.68 13.40
N SER A 3 -0.78 -12.99 14.04
CA SER A 3 -2.14 -12.89 13.50
C SER A 3 -2.11 -12.15 12.16
N GLU A 4 -3.03 -12.44 11.24
CA GLU A 4 -3.14 -11.70 9.96
C GLU A 4 -3.25 -10.17 10.18
N GLU A 5 -3.75 -9.75 11.35
CA GLU A 5 -3.86 -8.34 11.75
C GLU A 5 -2.51 -7.65 12.01
N GLU A 6 -1.47 -8.37 12.39
CA GLU A 6 -0.13 -7.80 12.63
C GLU A 6 0.64 -7.57 11.31
N LEU A 7 0.28 -8.28 10.22
CA LEU A 7 1.01 -8.23 8.94
C LEU A 7 0.71 -7.01 8.07
N LEU A 8 -0.39 -6.30 8.30
CA LEU A 8 -0.97 -5.40 7.28
C LEU A 8 -0.33 -4.01 7.15
N GLN A 9 0.63 -3.62 8.01
CA GLN A 9 1.21 -2.26 7.92
C GLN A 9 2.15 -2.10 6.73
N HIS A 10 2.95 -3.12 6.44
CA HIS A 10 4.00 -3.04 5.41
C HIS A 10 3.85 -4.14 4.34
N ALA A 11 2.71 -4.84 4.30
CA ALA A 11 2.49 -5.96 3.40
C ALA A 11 1.58 -5.63 2.22
N TRP A 12 1.87 -6.27 1.08
CA TRP A 12 1.03 -6.29 -0.11
C TRP A 12 0.56 -7.72 -0.41
N GLN A 13 -0.75 -7.90 -0.65
CA GLN A 13 -1.31 -9.17 -1.11
C GLN A 13 -1.07 -9.33 -2.62
N GLY A 14 -0.25 -10.29 -3.03
CA GLY A 14 -0.01 -10.63 -4.43
C GLY A 14 -1.03 -11.62 -5.01
N PHE A 15 -1.23 -11.53 -6.33
CA PHE A 15 -2.19 -12.34 -7.08
C PHE A 15 -1.51 -13.03 -8.27
N ILE A 16 -1.88 -14.28 -8.54
CA ILE A 16 -1.51 -15.06 -9.73
C ILE A 16 -2.83 -15.58 -10.32
N ASP A 17 -3.11 -15.28 -11.59
CA ASP A 17 -4.36 -15.64 -12.27
C ASP A 17 -5.61 -15.25 -11.45
N ASP A 18 -5.62 -14.03 -10.92
CA ASP A 18 -6.66 -13.47 -10.04
C ASP A 18 -6.89 -14.20 -8.71
N VAL A 19 -6.02 -15.16 -8.37
CA VAL A 19 -6.05 -15.89 -7.10
C VAL A 19 -4.99 -15.32 -6.16
N ALA A 20 -5.41 -14.99 -4.93
CA ALA A 20 -4.51 -14.59 -3.86
C ALA A 20 -3.47 -15.69 -3.62
N SER A 21 -2.19 -15.35 -3.71
CA SER A 21 -1.12 -16.38 -3.80
C SER A 21 -0.01 -16.22 -2.75
N HIS A 22 0.37 -14.99 -2.41
CA HIS A 22 1.47 -14.71 -1.50
C HIS A 22 1.36 -13.30 -0.93
N TYR A 23 2.12 -13.01 0.12
CA TYR A 23 2.33 -11.66 0.63
C TYR A 23 3.74 -11.19 0.34
N ILE A 24 3.88 -9.91 0.00
CA ILE A 24 5.18 -9.22 -0.04
C ILE A 24 5.27 -8.43 1.27
N ASP A 25 6.10 -8.90 2.19
CA ASP A 25 6.26 -8.31 3.53
C ASP A 25 7.46 -7.34 3.58
N GLY A 26 7.17 -6.07 3.85
CA GLY A 26 8.15 -4.98 3.98
C GLY A 26 8.54 -4.63 5.43
N ASP A 27 8.19 -5.47 6.42
CA ASP A 27 8.36 -5.13 7.83
C ASP A 27 9.84 -5.07 8.24
N ARG A 28 10.60 -6.13 7.90
CA ARG A 28 12.04 -6.24 8.21
C ARG A 28 12.86 -5.28 7.36
N ILE A 29 13.43 -4.24 7.99
CA ILE A 29 14.17 -3.17 7.29
C ILE A 29 15.34 -3.72 6.47
N GLU A 30 16.00 -4.78 6.98
CA GLU A 30 17.13 -5.43 6.33
C GLU A 30 16.78 -6.17 5.02
N ASN A 31 15.49 -6.50 4.84
CA ASN A 31 14.98 -7.26 3.69
C ASN A 31 14.01 -6.44 2.84
N SER A 32 13.93 -5.13 3.08
CA SER A 32 12.96 -4.23 2.47
C SER A 32 13.65 -3.07 1.77
N ASN A 33 12.90 -2.35 0.94
CA ASN A 33 13.39 -1.15 0.27
C ASN A 33 12.63 0.09 0.76
N TRP A 34 12.89 1.23 0.12
CA TRP A 34 12.33 2.53 0.49
C TRP A 34 10.79 2.63 0.35
N LEU A 35 10.14 1.73 -0.42
CA LEU A 35 8.68 1.77 -0.61
C LEU A 35 7.90 1.53 0.68
N ARG A 36 8.50 0.86 1.67
CA ARG A 36 7.91 0.64 3.01
C ARG A 36 7.58 1.93 3.77
N PHE A 37 8.17 3.06 3.38
CA PHE A 37 7.98 4.35 4.05
C PHE A 37 6.89 5.22 3.39
N VAL A 38 6.30 4.77 2.28
CA VAL A 38 5.23 5.51 1.59
C VAL A 38 3.93 5.33 2.38
N ASN A 39 3.32 6.44 2.79
CA ASN A 39 2.13 6.43 3.65
C ASN A 39 0.82 6.24 2.87
N THR A 40 -0.24 5.90 3.61
CA THR A 40 -1.61 5.88 3.08
C THR A 40 -2.25 7.27 3.14
N PRO A 41 -2.89 7.74 2.05
CA PRO A 41 -3.64 8.98 2.06
C PRO A 41 -4.90 8.87 2.94
N THR A 42 -5.26 9.94 3.65
CA THR A 42 -6.50 10.02 4.43
C THR A 42 -7.75 10.30 3.58
N ARG A 43 -7.56 10.70 2.32
CA ARG A 43 -8.60 11.05 1.33
C ARG A 43 -8.18 10.58 -0.06
N HIS A 44 -9.10 10.07 -0.87
CA HIS A 44 -8.82 9.64 -2.24
C HIS A 44 -8.19 10.77 -3.08
N SER A 45 -8.61 12.02 -2.88
CA SER A 45 -8.05 13.20 -3.56
C SER A 45 -6.55 13.42 -3.31
N HIS A 46 -5.99 12.91 -2.22
CA HIS A 46 -4.57 13.04 -1.89
C HIS A 46 -3.70 11.94 -2.53
N GLU A 47 -4.27 10.78 -2.86
CA GLU A 47 -3.55 9.68 -3.51
C GLU A 47 -2.87 10.12 -4.80
N ASN A 48 -1.56 9.92 -4.91
CA ASN A 48 -0.78 10.27 -6.09
C ASN A 48 0.03 9.10 -6.65
N VAL A 49 0.01 7.96 -5.97
CA VAL A 49 0.67 6.72 -6.36
C VAL A 49 -0.33 5.58 -6.23
N GLU A 50 -0.30 4.63 -7.16
CA GLU A 50 -1.02 3.36 -7.05
C GLU A 50 -0.05 2.18 -7.07
N GLY A 51 -0.41 1.12 -6.34
CA GLY A 51 0.25 -0.17 -6.40
C GLY A 51 -0.20 -0.96 -7.63
N HIS A 52 0.76 -1.51 -8.38
CA HIS A 52 0.52 -2.31 -9.57
C HIS A 52 1.26 -3.64 -9.46
N PHE A 53 0.52 -4.75 -9.53
CA PHE A 53 1.12 -6.09 -9.52
C PHE A 53 1.56 -6.50 -10.93
N CYS A 54 2.82 -6.93 -11.03
CA CYS A 54 3.39 -7.40 -12.29
C CYS A 54 4.50 -8.43 -11.99
N TYR A 55 4.42 -9.62 -12.62
CA TYR A 55 5.39 -10.71 -12.46
C TYR A 55 5.72 -11.06 -10.99
N GLY A 56 4.70 -11.20 -10.14
CA GLY A 56 4.87 -11.56 -8.72
C GLY A 56 5.55 -10.47 -7.87
N LYS A 57 5.53 -9.22 -8.33
CA LYS A 57 6.09 -8.05 -7.63
C LYS A 57 5.06 -6.93 -7.59
N VAL A 58 5.19 -6.05 -6.60
CA VAL A 58 4.45 -4.79 -6.52
C VAL A 58 5.33 -3.64 -7.00
N PHE A 59 4.78 -2.81 -7.88
CA PHE A 59 5.40 -1.58 -8.38
C PHE A 59 4.53 -0.39 -8.02
N TYR A 60 5.15 0.75 -7.74
CA TYR A 60 4.43 1.99 -7.49
C TYR A 60 4.50 2.86 -8.75
N ARG A 61 3.34 3.25 -9.28
CA ARG A 61 3.25 4.16 -10.44
C ARG A 61 2.50 5.43 -10.06
N THR A 62 2.95 6.56 -10.58
CA THR A 62 2.32 7.87 -10.33
C THR A 62 1.01 7.98 -11.10
N LYS A 63 -0.07 8.41 -10.43
CA LYS A 63 -1.39 8.66 -11.05
C LYS A 63 -1.57 10.09 -11.56
N LYS A 64 -0.75 11.02 -11.06
CA LYS A 64 -0.80 12.46 -11.35
C LYS A 64 0.57 13.08 -11.16
N ASP A 65 0.73 14.32 -11.63
CA ASP A 65 1.98 15.07 -11.51
C ASP A 65 2.42 15.21 -10.05
N LEU A 66 3.72 14.98 -9.81
CA LEU A 66 4.36 15.14 -8.52
C LEU A 66 5.18 16.43 -8.52
N TYR A 67 4.83 17.32 -7.58
CA TYR A 67 5.57 18.56 -7.38
C TYR A 67 6.58 18.40 -6.22
N PRO A 68 7.75 19.07 -6.28
CA PRO A 68 8.72 19.04 -5.18
C PRO A 68 8.07 19.38 -3.83
N GLY A 69 8.44 18.63 -2.79
CA GLY A 69 7.89 18.79 -1.44
C GLY A 69 6.51 18.18 -1.21
N LYS A 70 5.90 17.53 -2.21
CA LYS A 70 4.69 16.72 -2.01
C LYS A 70 5.05 15.30 -1.57
N GLU A 71 4.34 14.81 -0.56
CA GLU A 71 4.47 13.44 -0.07
C GLU A 71 3.94 12.43 -1.09
N LEU A 72 4.61 11.28 -1.21
CA LEU A 72 4.09 10.14 -1.97
C LEU A 72 3.06 9.41 -1.12
N LEU A 73 1.87 9.19 -1.66
CA LEU A 73 0.74 8.61 -0.96
C LEU A 73 0.09 7.52 -1.82
N VAL A 74 0.05 6.30 -1.27
CA VAL A 74 -0.48 5.10 -1.92
C VAL A 74 -1.59 4.48 -1.08
N TYR A 75 -2.69 4.08 -1.71
CA TYR A 75 -3.76 3.39 -1.00
C TYR A 75 -3.45 1.89 -0.86
N HIS A 76 -3.28 1.42 0.38
CA HIS A 76 -2.94 0.02 0.68
C HIS A 76 -4.16 -0.92 0.73
N GLY A 77 -5.39 -0.40 0.62
CA GLY A 77 -6.64 -1.17 0.61
C GLY A 77 -7.52 -0.96 1.84
N ASP A 78 -8.78 -1.41 1.72
CA ASP A 78 -9.84 -1.13 2.71
C ASP A 78 -9.54 -1.69 4.10
N LEU A 79 -8.91 -2.86 4.21
CA LEU A 79 -8.56 -3.46 5.51
C LEU A 79 -7.59 -2.58 6.30
N PHE A 80 -6.56 -2.06 5.62
CA PHE A 80 -5.58 -1.17 6.23
C PHE A 80 -6.21 0.20 6.55
N ALA A 81 -7.02 0.74 5.64
CA ALA A 81 -7.74 1.98 5.85
C ALA A 81 -8.74 1.90 7.02
N ASN A 82 -9.41 0.76 7.21
CA ASN A 82 -10.31 0.53 8.32
C ASN A 82 -9.55 0.49 9.66
N ARG A 83 -8.39 -0.19 9.70
CA ARG A 83 -7.51 -0.23 10.89
C ARG A 83 -7.05 1.16 11.32
N LEU A 84 -6.78 2.05 10.36
CA LEU A 84 -6.40 3.43 10.60
C LEU A 84 -7.59 4.37 10.88
N ASN A 85 -8.84 3.86 10.86
CA ASN A 85 -10.07 4.66 10.97
C ASN A 85 -10.18 5.76 9.91
N ILE A 86 -9.63 5.54 8.71
CA ILE A 86 -9.68 6.51 7.60
C ILE A 86 -10.62 6.08 6.47
N LEU A 87 -11.14 4.84 6.49
CA LEU A 87 -11.94 4.29 5.40
C LEU A 87 -13.16 5.18 5.05
N ASN A 88 -13.91 5.64 6.07
CA ASN A 88 -15.08 6.49 5.84
C ASN A 88 -14.70 7.84 5.20
N ASN A 89 -13.63 8.47 5.68
CA ASN A 89 -13.16 9.76 5.16
C ASN A 89 -12.46 9.62 3.79
N TYR A 90 -12.06 8.41 3.41
CA TYR A 90 -11.27 8.20 2.20
C TYR A 90 -12.11 8.44 0.94
N TYR A 91 -13.37 8.02 0.96
CA TYR A 91 -14.30 8.13 -0.17
C TYR A 91 -15.15 9.41 -0.17
N ASP A 92 -15.04 10.24 0.88
CA ASP A 92 -15.65 11.58 0.95
C ASP A 92 -14.96 12.59 0.01
#